data_AF-X1VMX5-F1
#
_entry.id   AF-X1VMX5-F1
#
_cell.length_a   1.000
_cell.length_b   1.000
_cell.length_c   1.000
_cell.angle_alpha   90.00
_cell.angle_beta   90.00
_cell.angle_gamma   90.00
#
_symmetry.space_group_name_H-M   'P 1'
#
loop_
_entity.id
_entity.type
_entity.pdbx_description
1 polymer ?
#
loop_
_entity_poly.entity_id
_entity_poly.type
_entity_poly.pdbx_seq_one_letter_code
_entity_poly.pdbx_strand_id
1 'polypeptide(L)'
;GKEKPEKIDVFSTGKKIKELIEGKLVGQDKDKVKAKEERKPEREKTISAAKFSSQPTVSQEKKEISPTIRVEVERLDSLLNLVGELVLERNRFFQLTRGFRERFEADPLTEELSSISAQLDLLTTDLHLGVMKARMLPVGNVFKRFPRQVRDLCREKGKDIDLQISGEETELDKSILELISDPLVHLIRNAVDHGIELPEERKRLGKRPGGTLELRAYHEGNYIHLEVSDDGKGMDPELIKRKAVDKELMTPQEAERLSR
;
A
#
# COMPACT_ATOMS: atom_id res chain seq x y z
N GLY A 1 -6.62 63.74 -11.03
CA GLY A 1 -8.00 63.21 -11.07
C GLY A 1 -8.03 61.90 -10.33
N LYS A 2 -8.99 61.70 -9.43
CA LYS A 2 -9.16 60.45 -8.68
C LYS A 2 -9.90 59.44 -9.56
N GLU A 3 -9.28 58.31 -9.91
CA GLU A 3 -9.98 57.17 -10.52
C GLU A 3 -10.79 56.44 -9.43
N LYS A 4 -12.08 56.21 -9.70
CA LYS A 4 -12.97 55.42 -8.86
C LYS A 4 -12.73 53.93 -9.14
N PRO A 5 -12.78 53.04 -8.14
CA PRO A 5 -12.78 51.60 -8.39
C PRO A 5 -14.11 51.17 -9.04
N GLU A 6 -14.04 50.45 -10.15
CA GLU A 6 -15.19 49.79 -10.77
C GLU A 6 -15.77 48.75 -9.80
N LYS A 7 -17.07 48.88 -9.50
CA LYS A 7 -17.81 47.86 -8.77
C LYS A 7 -18.05 46.67 -9.69
N ILE A 8 -17.41 45.55 -9.41
CA ILE A 8 -17.73 44.27 -10.06
C ILE A 8 -19.00 43.73 -9.38
N ASP A 9 -20.10 43.71 -10.11
CA ASP A 9 -21.37 43.16 -9.65
C ASP A 9 -21.37 41.62 -9.76
N VAL A 10 -21.08 40.98 -8.63
CA VAL A 10 -20.92 39.53 -8.47
C VAL A 10 -22.19 38.75 -8.86
N PHE A 11 -23.37 39.37 -8.79
CA PHE A 11 -24.64 38.74 -9.17
C PHE A 11 -24.77 38.54 -10.69
N SER A 12 -24.16 39.42 -11.50
CA SER A 12 -24.19 39.30 -12.96
C SER A 12 -23.29 38.18 -13.49
N THR A 13 -22.20 37.88 -12.77
CA THR A 13 -21.23 36.84 -13.13
C THR A 13 -21.77 35.43 -12.83
N GLY A 14 -22.51 35.25 -11.74
CA GLY A 14 -23.14 33.96 -11.40
C GLY A 14 -24.19 33.50 -12.41
N LYS A 15 -24.96 34.46 -12.98
CA LYS A 15 -25.99 34.15 -14.00
C LYS A 15 -25.38 33.69 -15.33
N LYS A 16 -24.26 34.30 -15.75
CA LYS A 16 -23.49 33.89 -16.93
C LYS A 16 -22.89 32.49 -16.79
N ILE A 17 -22.46 32.11 -15.59
CA ILE A 17 -21.89 30.77 -15.35
C ILE A 17 -22.99 29.70 -15.38
N LYS A 18 -24.19 30.00 -14.86
CA LYS A 18 -25.34 29.09 -14.90
C LYS A 18 -25.82 28.83 -16.33
N GLU A 19 -25.91 29.86 -17.17
CA GLU A 19 -26.24 29.72 -18.60
C GLU A 19 -25.17 28.92 -19.39
N LEU A 20 -23.90 29.02 -19.00
CA LEU A 20 -22.80 28.29 -19.65
C LEU A 20 -22.81 26.78 -19.31
N ILE A 21 -23.30 26.42 -18.13
CA ILE A 21 -23.41 25.03 -17.66
C ILE A 21 -24.66 24.35 -18.23
N GLU A 22 -25.80 25.05 -18.24
CA GLU A 22 -27.06 24.54 -18.80
C GLU A 22 -26.99 24.38 -20.33
N GLY A 23 -26.26 25.27 -21.04
CA GLY A 23 -26.09 25.20 -22.49
C GLY A 23 -25.17 24.07 -23.00
N LYS A 24 -24.35 23.44 -22.15
CA LYS A 24 -23.43 22.36 -22.54
C LYS A 24 -23.98 20.95 -22.32
N LEU A 25 -25.11 20.80 -21.62
CA LEU A 25 -25.71 19.50 -21.30
C LEU A 25 -26.78 19.03 -22.30
N VAL A 26 -27.14 19.85 -23.30
CA VAL A 26 -28.12 19.52 -24.34
C VAL A 26 -27.42 19.37 -25.68
N GLY A 27 -26.66 18.28 -25.84
CA GLY A 27 -26.05 17.97 -27.12
C GLY A 27 -25.04 16.83 -27.04
N GLN A 28 -25.53 15.59 -26.99
CA GLN A 28 -25.11 14.48 -27.86
C GLN A 28 -25.78 13.15 -27.49
N ASP A 29 -26.31 12.50 -28.53
CA ASP A 29 -26.60 11.09 -28.71
C ASP A 29 -27.65 10.38 -27.83
N LYS A 30 -28.91 10.53 -28.28
CA LYS A 30 -29.92 9.46 -28.26
C LYS A 30 -29.97 8.83 -29.65
N ASP A 31 -29.34 7.67 -29.84
CA ASP A 31 -29.83 6.68 -30.81
C ASP A 31 -29.16 5.31 -30.65
N LYS A 32 -29.97 4.26 -30.85
CA LYS A 32 -29.68 2.82 -30.80
C LYS A 32 -29.85 2.14 -29.43
N VAL A 33 -31.08 1.69 -29.15
CA VAL A 33 -31.42 0.24 -29.09
C VAL A 33 -32.90 0.09 -29.45
N LYS A 34 -33.18 -0.48 -30.62
CA LYS A 34 -34.50 -0.98 -31.03
C LYS A 34 -34.43 -2.51 -31.07
N ALA A 35 -35.57 -3.13 -30.76
CA ALA A 35 -35.94 -4.54 -30.90
C ALA A 35 -35.75 -5.44 -29.66
N LYS A 36 -36.84 -5.53 -28.89
CA LYS A 36 -37.21 -6.70 -28.09
C LYS A 36 -38.73 -6.85 -28.18
N GLU A 37 -39.17 -8.05 -28.57
CA GLU A 37 -40.54 -8.63 -28.64
C GLU A 37 -40.67 -9.38 -29.99
N GLU A 38 -41.07 -10.64 -30.11
CA GLU A 38 -41.89 -11.54 -29.30
C GLU A 38 -41.48 -13.01 -29.54
N ARG A 39 -41.77 -13.91 -28.58
CA ARG A 39 -42.65 -15.07 -28.80
C ARG A 39 -42.83 -15.91 -27.53
N LYS A 40 -44.09 -16.24 -27.26
CA LYS A 40 -44.64 -17.07 -26.17
C LYS A 40 -44.67 -18.57 -26.56
N PRO A 41 -45.03 -19.47 -25.63
CA PRO A 41 -44.50 -20.84 -25.53
C PRO A 41 -45.43 -21.92 -26.09
N GLU A 42 -44.89 -23.13 -26.32
CA GLU A 42 -45.71 -24.33 -26.39
C GLU A 42 -44.94 -25.59 -25.93
N ARG A 43 -45.66 -26.48 -25.25
CA ARG A 43 -45.22 -27.67 -24.51
C ARG A 43 -45.42 -28.96 -25.32
N GLU A 44 -44.59 -29.96 -25.00
CA GLU A 44 -44.85 -31.42 -24.99
C GLU A 44 -45.10 -32.14 -26.34
N LYS A 45 -44.58 -33.35 -26.65
CA LYS A 45 -44.34 -34.54 -25.82
C LYS A 45 -43.56 -35.62 -26.61
N THR A 46 -42.92 -36.55 -25.86
CA THR A 46 -42.75 -38.02 -26.10
C THR A 46 -41.79 -38.53 -27.20
N ILE A 47 -40.97 -39.60 -27.11
CA ILE A 47 -40.56 -40.65 -26.14
C ILE A 47 -39.21 -41.23 -26.68
N SER A 48 -38.26 -41.63 -25.83
CA SER A 48 -37.74 -43.03 -25.76
C SER A 48 -36.36 -43.15 -25.11
N ALA A 49 -36.25 -44.13 -24.21
CA ALA A 49 -35.10 -44.48 -23.42
C ALA A 49 -34.15 -45.44 -24.16
N ALA A 50 -32.84 -45.23 -24.03
CA ALA A 50 -31.85 -46.30 -24.06
C ALA A 50 -30.58 -45.87 -23.32
N LYS A 51 -30.12 -46.76 -22.43
CA LYS A 51 -28.95 -46.67 -21.55
C LYS A 51 -27.64 -46.71 -22.35
N PHE A 52 -26.63 -45.91 -21.96
CA PHE A 52 -25.33 -46.35 -21.38
C PHE A 52 -24.25 -45.26 -21.45
N SER A 53 -23.31 -45.35 -20.49
CA SER A 53 -22.01 -44.68 -20.41
C SER A 53 -21.95 -43.35 -19.66
N SER A 54 -21.77 -43.48 -18.35
CA SER A 54 -21.18 -42.47 -17.47
C SER A 54 -19.72 -42.22 -17.84
N GLN A 55 -19.46 -41.14 -18.56
CA GLN A 55 -18.16 -40.46 -18.53
C GLN A 55 -18.21 -39.34 -17.49
N PRO A 56 -17.12 -39.10 -16.73
CA PRO A 56 -17.07 -37.97 -15.82
C PRO A 56 -17.04 -36.70 -16.68
N THR A 57 -18.13 -35.93 -16.63
CA THR A 57 -18.15 -34.55 -17.10
C THR A 57 -17.17 -33.76 -16.25
N VAL A 58 -16.00 -33.48 -16.83
CA VAL A 58 -15.09 -32.45 -16.35
C VAL A 58 -15.89 -31.15 -16.39
N SER A 59 -16.39 -30.74 -15.22
CA SER A 59 -16.92 -29.40 -15.00
C SER A 59 -15.80 -28.43 -15.34
N GLN A 60 -15.82 -27.89 -16.56
CA GLN A 60 -15.01 -26.73 -16.90
C GLN A 60 -15.56 -25.57 -16.08
N GLU A 61 -14.96 -25.35 -14.92
CA GLU A 61 -15.05 -24.08 -14.22
C GLU A 61 -14.67 -23.00 -15.23
N LYS A 62 -15.65 -22.18 -15.59
CA LYS A 62 -15.42 -20.91 -16.27
C LYS A 62 -14.49 -20.12 -15.35
N LYS A 63 -13.19 -20.13 -15.70
CA LYS A 63 -12.20 -19.25 -15.12
C LYS A 63 -12.65 -17.83 -15.47
N GLU A 64 -13.32 -17.14 -14.54
CA GLU A 64 -13.52 -15.70 -14.64
C GLU A 64 -12.13 -15.07 -14.63
N ILE A 65 -11.61 -14.80 -15.83
CA ILE A 65 -10.38 -14.05 -15.99
C ILE A 65 -10.76 -12.60 -15.68
N SER A 66 -10.60 -12.19 -14.43
CA SER A 66 -10.62 -10.78 -14.07
C SER A 66 -9.58 -10.07 -14.94
N PRO A 67 -9.98 -9.14 -15.83
CA PRO A 67 -9.02 -8.50 -16.72
C PRO A 67 -8.06 -7.65 -15.89
N THR A 68 -6.78 -8.03 -15.86
CA THR A 68 -5.73 -7.26 -15.18
C THR A 68 -5.11 -6.25 -16.12
N ILE A 69 -4.95 -5.00 -15.68
CA ILE A 69 -4.25 -3.95 -16.42
C ILE A 69 -2.85 -3.77 -15.81
N ARG A 70 -1.82 -3.80 -16.65
CA ARG A 70 -0.45 -3.46 -16.24
C ARG A 70 -0.23 -1.98 -16.47
N VAL A 71 0.26 -1.29 -15.45
CA VAL A 71 0.53 0.15 -15.47
C VAL A 71 2.00 0.38 -15.14
N GLU A 72 2.65 1.29 -15.86
CA GLU A 72 4.02 1.73 -15.58
C GLU A 72 4.06 2.47 -14.24
N VAL A 73 5.11 2.20 -13.45
CA VAL A 73 5.26 2.79 -12.11
C VAL A 73 5.30 4.32 -12.17
N GLU A 74 5.99 4.89 -13.15
CA GLU A 74 6.12 6.35 -13.32
C GLU A 74 4.77 7.06 -13.47
N ARG A 75 3.75 6.36 -14.01
CA ARG A 75 2.39 6.89 -14.11
C ARG A 75 1.70 6.95 -12.75
N LEU A 76 1.89 5.92 -11.91
CA LEU A 76 1.38 5.94 -10.54
C LEU A 76 2.07 7.02 -9.71
N ASP A 77 3.39 7.18 -9.87
CA ASP A 77 4.14 8.24 -9.18
C ASP A 77 3.66 9.64 -9.60
N SER A 78 3.39 9.83 -10.91
CA SER A 78 2.82 11.09 -11.42
C SER A 78 1.43 11.37 -10.84
N LEU A 79 0.56 10.37 -10.73
CA LEU A 79 -0.75 10.51 -10.09
C LEU A 79 -0.62 10.88 -8.62
N LEU A 80 0.34 10.28 -7.93
CA LEU A 80 0.58 10.50 -6.50
C LEU A 80 1.05 11.95 -6.25
N ASN A 81 1.89 12.50 -7.12
CA ASN A 81 2.27 13.91 -7.11
C ASN A 81 1.07 14.84 -7.32
N LEU A 82 0.24 14.56 -8.34
CA LEU A 82 -0.97 15.35 -8.61
C LEU A 82 -1.95 15.32 -7.44
N VAL A 83 -2.15 14.16 -6.83
CA VAL A 83 -2.98 14.05 -5.63
C VAL A 83 -2.35 14.80 -4.46
N GLY A 84 -1.02 14.80 -4.34
CA GLY A 84 -0.30 15.62 -3.37
C GLY A 84 -0.59 17.12 -3.53
N GLU A 85 -0.50 17.64 -4.76
CA GLU A 85 -0.87 19.03 -5.06
C GLU A 85 -2.35 19.31 -4.77
N LEU A 86 -3.24 18.38 -5.10
CA LEU A 86 -4.67 18.50 -4.80
C LEU A 86 -4.92 18.58 -3.29
N VAL A 87 -4.23 17.78 -2.48
CA VAL A 87 -4.30 17.84 -1.01
C VAL A 87 -3.85 19.20 -0.49
N LEU A 88 -2.78 19.77 -1.05
CA LEU A 88 -2.29 21.11 -0.68
C LEU A 88 -3.33 22.20 -1.00
N GLU A 89 -3.90 22.20 -2.20
CA GLU A 89 -4.93 23.17 -2.59
C GLU A 89 -6.22 22.99 -1.79
N ARG A 90 -6.61 21.75 -1.50
CA ARG A 90 -7.76 21.42 -0.63
C ARG A 90 -7.55 21.96 0.80
N ASN A 91 -6.35 21.84 1.36
CA ASN A 91 -6.03 22.40 2.67
C ASN A 91 -6.06 23.93 2.67
N ARG A 92 -5.56 24.57 1.60
CA ARG A 92 -5.64 26.03 1.42
C ARG A 92 -7.09 26.49 1.29
N PHE A 93 -7.92 25.79 0.54
CA PHE A 93 -9.35 26.06 0.41
C PHE A 93 -10.09 25.95 1.74
N PHE A 94 -9.77 24.93 2.54
CA PHE A 94 -10.33 24.75 3.88
C PHE A 94 -9.97 25.93 4.81
N GLN A 95 -8.72 26.40 4.78
CA GLN A 95 -8.30 27.58 5.56
C GLN A 95 -9.03 28.86 5.13
N LEU A 96 -9.20 29.08 3.83
CA LEU A 96 -9.97 30.22 3.33
C LEU A 96 -11.43 30.15 3.77
N THR A 97 -12.06 28.98 3.67
CA THR A 97 -13.45 28.75 4.08
C THR A 97 -13.64 29.05 5.57
N ARG A 98 -12.71 28.59 6.42
CA ARG A 98 -12.69 28.91 7.85
C ARG A 98 -12.58 30.41 8.11
N GLY A 99 -11.65 31.10 7.44
CA GLY A 99 -11.49 32.55 7.58
C GLY A 99 -12.65 33.37 7.01
N PHE A 100 -13.47 32.80 6.13
CA PHE A 100 -14.74 33.40 5.69
C PHE A 100 -15.83 33.24 6.75
N ARG A 101 -15.97 32.04 7.33
CA ARG A 101 -16.95 31.77 8.40
C ARG A 101 -16.72 32.66 9.63
N GLU A 102 -15.46 32.90 10.01
CA GLU A 102 -15.10 33.78 11.13
C GLU A 102 -15.47 35.26 10.89
N ARG A 103 -15.62 35.69 9.61
CA ARG A 103 -15.94 37.09 9.24
C ARG A 103 -17.41 37.33 8.95
N PHE A 104 -18.13 36.31 8.50
CA PHE A 104 -19.53 36.39 8.09
C PHE A 104 -20.36 35.36 8.87
N GLU A 105 -20.50 35.60 10.18
CA GLU A 105 -21.26 34.71 11.07
C GLU A 105 -22.71 34.52 10.58
N ALA A 106 -23.16 33.26 10.58
CA ALA A 106 -24.53 32.85 10.22
C ALA A 106 -24.97 33.18 8.78
N ASP A 107 -24.05 33.40 7.83
CA ASP A 107 -24.39 33.51 6.41
C ASP A 107 -24.66 32.11 5.80
N PRO A 108 -25.83 31.83 5.21
CA PRO A 108 -26.15 30.55 4.57
C PRO A 108 -25.11 30.08 3.54
N LEU A 109 -24.46 31.01 2.82
CA LEU A 109 -23.41 30.70 1.86
C LEU A 109 -22.14 30.18 2.55
N THR A 110 -21.83 30.64 3.76
CA THR A 110 -20.67 30.14 4.51
C THR A 110 -20.88 28.72 5.03
N GLU A 111 -22.12 28.36 5.36
CA GLU A 111 -22.50 27.00 5.73
C GLU A 111 -22.45 26.06 4.52
N GLU A 112 -22.98 26.49 3.37
CA GLU A 112 -22.90 25.74 2.11
C GLU A 112 -21.43 25.51 1.68
N LEU A 113 -20.59 26.56 1.74
CA LEU A 113 -19.17 26.46 1.43
C LEU A 113 -18.42 25.52 2.37
N SER A 114 -18.75 25.54 3.67
CA SER A 114 -18.20 24.62 4.66
C SER A 114 -18.58 23.17 4.38
N SER A 115 -19.83 22.93 3.96
CA SER A 115 -20.32 21.60 3.56
C SER A 115 -19.58 21.08 2.33
N ILE A 116 -19.42 21.90 1.29
CA ILE A 116 -18.66 21.54 0.07
C ILE A 116 -17.20 21.26 0.41
N SER A 117 -16.58 22.07 1.28
CA SER A 117 -15.19 21.86 1.72
C SER A 117 -15.00 20.52 2.43
N ALA A 118 -15.94 20.13 3.29
CA ALA A 118 -15.92 18.82 3.96
C ALA A 118 -16.14 17.65 2.98
N GLN A 119 -16.98 17.82 1.95
CA GLN A 119 -17.12 16.80 0.91
C GLN A 119 -15.85 16.65 0.06
N LEU A 120 -15.20 17.77 -0.28
CA LEU A 120 -13.91 17.75 -0.98
C LEU A 120 -12.81 17.08 -0.17
N ASP A 121 -12.79 17.28 1.16
CA ASP A 121 -11.87 16.57 2.07
C ASP A 121 -12.01 15.05 1.94
N LEU A 122 -13.24 14.54 2.10
CA LEU A 122 -13.51 13.11 2.03
C LEU A 122 -13.12 12.52 0.68
N LEU A 123 -13.56 13.13 -0.42
CA LEU A 123 -13.26 12.65 -1.77
C LEU A 123 -11.77 12.67 -2.08
N THR A 124 -11.05 13.70 -1.63
CA THR A 124 -9.60 13.81 -1.84
C THR A 124 -8.85 12.75 -1.02
N THR A 125 -9.30 12.50 0.21
CA THR A 125 -8.75 11.46 1.08
C THR A 125 -8.95 10.07 0.48
N ASP A 126 -10.16 9.76 0.00
CA ASP A 126 -10.46 8.49 -0.64
C ASP A 126 -9.65 8.29 -1.93
N LEU A 127 -9.49 9.35 -2.74
CA LEU A 127 -8.65 9.32 -3.93
C LEU A 127 -7.18 9.04 -3.57
N HIS A 128 -6.66 9.71 -2.54
CA HIS A 128 -5.30 9.52 -2.06
C HIS A 128 -5.05 8.08 -1.59
N LEU A 129 -5.95 7.53 -0.77
CA LEU A 129 -5.88 6.14 -0.32
C LEU A 129 -5.97 5.15 -1.49
N GLY A 130 -6.83 5.43 -2.47
CA GLY A 130 -6.97 4.61 -3.69
C GLY A 130 -5.69 4.57 -4.52
N VAL A 131 -5.03 5.71 -4.73
CA VAL A 131 -3.76 5.79 -5.46
C VAL A 131 -2.63 5.10 -4.70
N MET A 132 -2.56 5.29 -3.37
CA MET A 132 -1.59 4.58 -2.52
C MET A 132 -1.74 3.08 -2.60
N LYS A 133 -2.97 2.58 -2.52
CA LYS A 133 -3.27 1.15 -2.63
C LYS A 133 -2.88 0.58 -3.99
N ALA A 134 -3.08 1.34 -5.07
CA ALA A 134 -2.69 0.92 -6.42
C ALA A 134 -1.16 0.77 -6.60
N ARG A 135 -0.36 1.40 -5.73
CA ARG A 135 1.11 1.34 -5.74
C ARG A 135 1.68 0.22 -4.87
N MET A 136 0.85 -0.41 -4.03
CA MET A 136 1.29 -1.47 -3.15
C MET A 136 1.76 -2.69 -3.95
N LEU A 137 2.83 -3.32 -3.48
CA LEU A 137 3.39 -4.54 -4.04
C LEU A 137 3.63 -5.55 -2.92
N PRO A 138 3.55 -6.86 -3.21
CA PRO A 138 3.87 -7.89 -2.22
C PRO A 138 5.34 -7.84 -1.84
N VAL A 139 5.64 -7.87 -0.54
CA VAL A 139 7.00 -7.92 0.02
C VAL A 139 7.80 -9.12 -0.49
N GLY A 140 7.11 -10.20 -0.88
CA GLY A 140 7.69 -11.39 -1.50
C GLY A 140 8.56 -11.08 -2.73
N ASN A 141 8.31 -9.97 -3.43
CA ASN A 141 9.16 -9.54 -4.55
C ASN A 141 10.62 -9.27 -4.12
N VAL A 142 10.83 -8.77 -2.90
CA VAL A 142 12.16 -8.61 -2.32
C VAL A 142 12.65 -9.95 -1.76
N PHE A 143 11.77 -10.72 -1.11
CA PHE A 143 12.17 -11.95 -0.40
C PHE A 143 12.67 -13.05 -1.31
N LYS A 144 12.19 -13.11 -2.57
CA LYS A 144 12.58 -14.11 -3.59
C LYS A 144 14.09 -14.27 -3.81
N ARG A 145 14.90 -13.24 -3.56
CA ARG A 145 16.36 -13.29 -3.75
C ARG A 145 17.12 -13.83 -2.52
N PHE A 146 16.52 -13.77 -1.33
CA PHE A 146 17.19 -14.12 -0.08
C PHE A 146 17.56 -15.60 0.05
N PRO A 147 16.76 -16.59 -0.38
CA PRO A 147 17.16 -17.99 -0.31
C PRO A 147 18.49 -18.30 -1.02
N ARG A 148 18.76 -17.62 -2.15
CA ARG A 148 20.04 -17.75 -2.85
C ARG A 148 21.16 -17.06 -2.09
N GLN A 149 20.95 -15.81 -1.67
CA GLN A 149 21.97 -15.05 -0.95
C GLN A 149 22.39 -15.72 0.37
N VAL A 150 21.43 -16.21 1.16
CA VAL A 150 21.70 -16.94 2.40
C VAL A 150 22.51 -18.20 2.12
N ARG A 151 22.14 -18.98 1.10
CA ARG A 151 22.87 -20.19 0.70
C ARG A 151 24.32 -19.89 0.31
N ASP A 152 24.55 -18.80 -0.42
CA ASP A 152 25.90 -18.41 -0.84
C ASP A 152 26.74 -17.96 0.38
N LEU A 153 26.16 -17.17 1.29
CA LEU A 153 26.81 -16.77 2.55
C LEU A 153 27.10 -17.97 3.45
N CYS A 154 26.19 -18.94 3.55
CA CYS A 154 26.38 -20.16 4.32
C CYS A 154 27.59 -20.97 3.83
N ARG A 155 27.74 -21.08 2.51
CA ARG A 155 28.90 -21.74 1.88
C ARG A 155 30.20 -21.01 2.17
N GLU A 156 30.19 -19.68 2.11
CA GLU A 156 31.36 -18.85 2.40
C GLU A 156 31.80 -18.97 3.88
N LYS A 157 30.83 -18.98 4.80
CA LYS A 157 31.10 -19.00 6.25
C LYS A 157 31.16 -20.40 6.87
N GLY A 158 30.87 -21.46 6.10
CA GLY A 158 30.82 -22.83 6.60
C GLY A 158 29.71 -23.08 7.61
N LYS A 159 28.57 -22.40 7.46
CA LYS A 159 27.39 -22.52 8.33
C LYS A 159 26.28 -23.29 7.64
N ASP A 160 25.42 -23.92 8.43
CA ASP A 160 24.20 -24.59 7.96
C ASP A 160 23.00 -23.83 8.53
N ILE A 161 22.17 -23.26 7.65
CA ILE A 161 21.06 -22.37 8.04
C ILE A 161 19.82 -22.72 7.22
N ASP A 162 18.73 -22.96 7.93
CA ASP A 162 17.37 -23.07 7.39
C ASP A 162 16.71 -21.68 7.37
N LEU A 163 16.43 -21.17 6.16
CA LEU A 163 15.74 -19.89 5.97
C LEU A 163 14.23 -20.12 5.85
N GLN A 164 13.47 -19.61 6.80
CA GLN A 164 12.01 -19.67 6.83
C GLN A 164 11.44 -18.31 6.46
N ILE A 165 10.58 -18.27 5.45
CA ILE A 165 9.95 -17.03 4.97
C ILE A 165 8.44 -17.19 5.11
N SER A 166 7.78 -16.19 5.68
CA SER A 166 6.32 -16.15 5.81
C SER A 166 5.76 -14.74 5.57
N GLY A 167 4.51 -14.68 5.11
CA GLY A 167 3.81 -13.42 4.85
C GLY A 167 4.28 -12.68 3.60
N GLU A 168 4.74 -13.42 2.58
CA GLU A 168 5.21 -12.87 1.30
C GLU A 168 4.15 -12.06 0.55
N GLU A 169 2.88 -12.33 0.82
CA GLU A 169 1.70 -11.66 0.29
C GLU A 169 1.44 -10.28 0.90
N THR A 170 2.08 -9.95 2.04
CA THR A 170 1.94 -8.66 2.70
C THR A 170 2.29 -7.53 1.73
N GLU A 171 1.37 -6.56 1.60
CA GLU A 171 1.47 -5.48 0.64
C GLU A 171 2.15 -4.25 1.26
N LEU A 172 3.15 -3.69 0.56
CA LEU A 172 3.90 -2.51 0.99
C LEU A 172 4.08 -1.56 -0.19
N ASP A 173 4.13 -0.25 0.09
CA ASP A 173 4.43 0.76 -0.93
C ASP A 173 5.78 0.49 -1.62
N LYS A 174 5.82 0.66 -2.93
CA LYS A 174 7.01 0.40 -3.75
C LYS A 174 8.25 1.17 -3.27
N SER A 175 8.13 2.45 -2.95
CA SER A 175 9.27 3.25 -2.53
C SER A 175 9.80 2.78 -1.16
N ILE A 176 8.91 2.37 -0.27
CA ILE A 176 9.31 1.76 0.99
C ILE A 176 10.00 0.41 0.74
N LEU A 177 9.46 -0.45 -0.15
CA LEU A 177 10.09 -1.72 -0.53
C LEU A 177 11.52 -1.56 -1.04
N GLU A 178 11.76 -0.55 -1.87
CA GLU A 178 13.10 -0.23 -2.39
C GLU A 178 14.03 0.23 -1.26
N LEU A 179 13.55 1.07 -0.34
CA LEU A 179 14.32 1.58 0.80
C LEU A 179 14.68 0.50 1.83
N ILE A 180 13.77 -0.44 2.12
CA ILE A 180 14.01 -1.51 3.12
C ILE A 180 14.86 -2.65 2.55
N SER A 181 15.02 -2.73 1.23
CA SER A 181 15.65 -3.84 0.53
C SER A 181 17.08 -4.09 1.03
N ASP A 182 17.87 -3.02 1.16
CA ASP A 182 19.27 -3.07 1.58
C ASP A 182 19.42 -3.26 3.10
N PRO A 183 18.65 -2.57 3.97
CA PRO A 183 18.60 -2.88 5.40
C PRO A 183 18.29 -4.35 5.70
N LEU A 184 17.34 -4.97 5.01
CA LEU A 184 17.02 -6.40 5.20
C LEU A 184 18.19 -7.31 4.81
N VAL A 185 18.89 -7.00 3.71
CA VAL A 185 20.13 -7.73 3.34
C VAL A 185 21.16 -7.64 4.46
N HIS A 186 21.32 -6.45 5.04
CA HIS A 186 22.26 -6.24 6.14
C HIS A 186 21.86 -7.03 7.38
N LEU A 187 20.58 -7.03 7.78
CA LEU A 187 20.11 -7.83 8.91
C LEU A 187 20.34 -9.33 8.70
N ILE A 188 20.01 -9.83 7.52
CA ILE A 188 20.26 -11.23 7.13
C ILE A 188 21.76 -11.54 7.20
N ARG A 189 22.62 -10.67 6.65
CA ARG A 189 24.06 -10.85 6.71
C ARG A 189 24.57 -10.86 8.15
N ASN A 190 24.07 -9.97 9.02
CA ASN A 190 24.47 -9.94 10.42
C ASN A 190 24.07 -11.22 11.15
N ALA A 191 22.88 -11.75 10.88
CA ALA A 191 22.44 -13.04 11.42
C ALA A 191 23.36 -14.18 10.93
N VAL A 192 23.70 -14.22 9.64
CA VAL A 192 24.56 -15.26 9.07
C VAL A 192 26.03 -15.12 9.51
N ASP A 193 26.60 -13.92 9.53
CA ASP A 193 28.01 -13.69 9.84
C ASP A 193 28.29 -13.77 11.35
N HIS A 194 27.42 -13.15 12.15
CA HIS A 194 27.68 -12.90 13.56
C HIS A 194 26.67 -13.55 14.51
N GLY A 195 25.39 -13.67 14.10
CA GLY A 195 24.32 -14.23 14.94
C GLY A 195 24.45 -15.73 15.14
N ILE A 196 24.31 -16.50 14.07
CA ILE A 196 24.30 -17.96 14.08
C ILE A 196 25.73 -18.49 14.21
N GLU A 197 25.96 -19.41 15.13
CA GLU A 197 27.25 -20.03 15.42
C GLU A 197 27.61 -21.13 14.39
N LEU A 198 28.86 -21.59 14.36
CA LEU A 198 29.26 -22.72 13.52
C LEU A 198 28.58 -24.02 13.99
N PRO A 199 28.32 -25.00 13.09
CA PRO A 199 27.63 -26.24 13.46
C PRO A 199 28.26 -26.98 14.65
N GLU A 200 29.60 -26.99 14.73
CA GLU A 200 30.33 -27.62 15.84
C GLU A 200 30.20 -26.85 17.16
N GLU A 201 30.16 -25.51 17.11
CA GLU A 201 29.91 -24.66 18.28
C GLU A 201 28.47 -24.83 18.78
N ARG A 202 27.50 -24.89 17.86
CA ARG A 202 26.09 -25.14 18.18
C ARG A 202 25.90 -26.48 18.88
N LYS A 203 26.54 -27.55 18.38
CA LYS A 203 26.54 -28.88 19.04
C LYS A 203 27.11 -28.81 20.47
N ARG A 204 28.21 -28.09 20.67
CA ARG A 204 28.81 -27.90 22.01
C ARG A 204 27.88 -27.16 22.98
N LEU A 205 27.04 -26.26 22.46
CA LEU A 205 26.02 -25.54 23.22
C LEU A 205 24.70 -26.32 23.36
N GLY A 206 24.63 -27.57 22.87
CA GLY A 206 23.42 -28.40 22.92
C GLY A 206 22.32 -27.96 21.93
N LYS A 207 22.64 -27.09 20.98
CA LYS A 207 21.72 -26.63 19.92
C LYS A 207 21.75 -27.58 18.72
N ARG A 208 20.73 -27.48 17.86
CA ARG A 208 20.72 -28.18 16.55
C ARG A 208 21.91 -27.71 15.70
N PRO A 209 22.59 -28.59 14.93
CA PRO A 209 23.70 -28.20 14.08
C PRO A 209 23.34 -27.11 13.05
N GLY A 210 22.14 -27.18 12.49
CA GLY A 210 21.58 -26.12 11.66
C GLY A 210 21.01 -24.97 12.50
N GLY A 211 21.29 -23.74 12.07
CA GLY A 211 20.62 -22.53 12.55
C GLY A 211 19.27 -22.31 11.86
N THR A 212 18.37 -21.60 12.50
CA THR A 212 17.13 -21.13 11.88
C THR A 212 17.19 -19.61 11.77
N LEU A 213 16.98 -19.11 10.54
CA LEU A 213 16.78 -17.70 10.25
C LEU A 213 15.38 -17.53 9.72
N GLU A 214 14.61 -16.66 10.34
CA GLU A 214 13.21 -16.44 10.01
C GLU A 214 12.98 -15.00 9.54
N LEU A 215 12.25 -14.87 8.44
CA LEU A 215 11.80 -13.61 7.87
C LEU A 215 10.28 -13.62 7.83
N ARG A 216 9.65 -12.71 8.59
CA ARG A 216 8.19 -12.58 8.65
C ARG A 216 7.76 -11.20 8.22
N ALA A 217 6.63 -11.14 7.52
CA ALA A 217 5.92 -9.92 7.26
C ALA A 217 4.44 -10.10 7.61
N TYR A 218 3.85 -9.18 8.38
CA TYR A 218 2.44 -9.24 8.70
C TYR A 218 1.86 -7.86 9.03
N HIS A 219 0.54 -7.74 8.95
CA HIS A 219 -0.17 -6.54 9.37
C HIS A 219 -0.63 -6.65 10.82
N GLU A 220 -0.37 -5.62 11.61
CA GLU A 220 -0.90 -5.46 12.97
C GLU A 220 -1.51 -4.06 13.10
N GLY A 221 -2.84 -3.98 13.06
CA GLY A 221 -3.55 -2.70 12.97
C GLY A 221 -3.17 -1.92 11.72
N ASN A 222 -2.65 -0.70 11.90
CA ASN A 222 -2.20 0.16 10.81
C ASN A 222 -0.70 0.00 10.49
N TYR A 223 0.00 -0.90 11.19
CA TYR A 223 1.43 -1.10 11.04
C TYR A 223 1.71 -2.39 10.26
N ILE A 224 2.78 -2.34 9.48
CA ILE A 224 3.36 -3.52 8.84
C ILE A 224 4.59 -3.89 9.64
N HIS A 225 4.58 -5.09 10.18
CA HIS A 225 5.69 -5.66 10.92
C HIS A 225 6.56 -6.45 9.96
N LEU A 226 7.85 -6.11 9.94
CA LEU A 226 8.88 -6.85 9.22
C LEU A 226 9.88 -7.36 10.26
N GLU A 227 9.93 -8.67 10.43
CA GLU A 227 10.73 -9.30 11.46
C GLU A 227 11.82 -10.17 10.83
N VAL A 228 13.05 -10.01 11.35
CA VAL A 228 14.18 -10.90 11.09
C VAL A 228 14.58 -11.49 12.43
N SER A 229 14.46 -12.81 12.57
CA SER A 229 14.75 -13.52 13.82
C SER A 229 15.73 -14.66 13.58
N ASP A 230 16.70 -14.83 14.47
CA ASP A 230 17.65 -15.95 14.43
C ASP A 230 17.73 -16.68 15.78
N ASP A 231 18.08 -17.96 15.74
CA ASP A 231 18.29 -18.80 16.94
C ASP A 231 19.78 -18.89 17.35
N GLY A 232 20.54 -17.86 17.00
CA GLY A 232 21.97 -17.76 17.23
C GLY A 232 22.32 -17.47 18.70
N LYS A 233 23.52 -16.93 18.91
CA LYS A 233 24.06 -16.67 20.26
C LYS A 233 23.44 -15.46 20.96
N GLY A 234 22.61 -14.70 20.26
CA GLY A 234 22.07 -13.43 20.73
C GLY A 234 23.13 -12.34 20.82
N MET A 235 22.73 -11.21 21.40
CA MET A 235 23.57 -10.03 21.60
C MET A 235 24.07 -9.98 23.04
N ASP A 236 25.38 -9.81 23.23
CA ASP A 236 25.99 -9.61 24.55
C ASP A 236 25.82 -8.14 24.98
N PRO A 237 24.97 -7.83 25.99
CA PRO A 237 24.70 -6.46 26.39
C PRO A 237 25.95 -5.72 26.88
N GLU A 238 26.88 -6.42 27.53
CA GLU A 238 28.09 -5.81 28.08
C GLU A 238 29.09 -5.49 26.97
N LEU A 239 29.19 -6.34 25.94
CA LEU A 239 30.00 -6.06 24.76
C LEU A 239 29.45 -4.85 23.97
N ILE A 240 28.12 -4.73 23.88
CA ILE A 240 27.46 -3.61 23.19
C ILE A 240 27.72 -2.30 23.92
N LYS A 241 27.55 -2.27 25.25
CA LYS A 241 27.84 -1.09 26.08
C LYS A 241 29.26 -0.59 25.86
N ARG A 242 30.25 -1.48 25.94
CA ARG A 242 31.67 -1.13 25.72
C ARG A 242 31.89 -0.54 24.33
N LYS A 243 31.40 -1.20 23.28
CA LYS A 243 31.54 -0.71 21.90
C LYS A 243 30.82 0.61 21.65
N ALA A 244 29.69 0.88 22.32
CA ALA A 244 28.95 2.12 22.18
C ALA A 244 29.69 3.30 22.84
N VAL A 245 30.32 3.05 23.99
CA VAL A 245 31.23 4.01 24.65
C VAL A 245 32.47 4.26 23.79
N ASP A 246 33.11 3.22 23.27
CA ASP A 246 34.31 3.33 22.41
C ASP A 246 34.04 4.08 21.10
N LYS A 247 32.79 4.04 20.62
CA LYS A 247 32.34 4.76 19.41
C LYS A 247 31.78 6.15 19.70
N GLU A 248 31.91 6.64 20.93
CA GLU A 248 31.40 7.94 21.38
C GLU A 248 29.89 8.13 21.13
N LEU A 249 29.15 7.03 20.99
CA LEU A 249 27.68 7.07 20.84
C LEU A 249 26.97 7.28 22.18
N MET A 250 27.67 7.05 23.29
CA MET A 250 27.19 7.28 24.64
C MET A 250 28.33 7.48 25.63
N THR A 251 28.06 8.15 26.74
CA THR A 251 29.03 8.29 27.83
C THR A 251 29.10 7.01 28.69
N PRO A 252 30.23 6.77 29.38
CA PRO A 252 30.34 5.67 30.33
C PRO A 252 29.24 5.70 31.41
N GLN A 253 28.85 6.90 31.87
CA GLN A 253 27.80 7.06 32.88
C GLN A 253 26.41 6.70 32.34
N GLU A 254 26.14 6.96 31.04
CA GLU A 254 24.88 6.55 30.40
C GLU A 254 24.84 5.03 30.16
N ALA A 255 25.97 4.41 29.81
CA ALA A 255 26.07 2.97 29.63
C ALA A 255 25.81 2.17 30.93
N GLU A 256 26.24 2.69 32.09
CA GLU A 256 25.95 2.10 33.40
C GLU A 256 24.47 2.19 33.79
N ARG A 257 23.74 3.20 33.28
CA ARG A 257 22.32 3.43 33.57
C ARG A 257 21.37 2.55 32.76
N LEU A 258 21.84 1.97 31.65
CA LEU A 258 21.08 0.95 30.92
C LEU A 258 21.11 -0.36 31.69
N SER A 259 20.12 -0.53 32.57
CA SER A 259 19.84 -1.82 33.19
C SER A 259 19.20 -2.79 32.17
N ARG A 260 19.41 -4.08 32.42
CA ARG A 260 19.06 -5.25 31.58
C ARG A 260 17.77 -5.14 30.79
#